data_AF-A0A936A2S4-F1
#
_entry.id   AF-A0A936A2S4-F1
#
_cell.length_a   1.000
_cell.length_b   1.000
_cell.length_c   1.000
_cell.angle_alpha   90.00
_cell.angle_beta   90.00
_cell.angle_gamma   90.00
#
_symmetry.space_group_name_H-M   'P 1'
#
loop_
_entity.id
_entity.type
_entity.pdbx_description
1 polymer ?
#
loop_
_entity_poly.entity_id
_entity_poly.type
_entity_poly.pdbx_seq_one_letter_code
_entity_poly.pdbx_strand_id
1 'polypeptide(L)'
;MSMLSSKTLPALLIAVAALSACGKKEAQQAAPTQAAQPQAGTSAQAVPAVALKSVDELLSDARKAESENLTVSPEGTNAVELYLLVLAQDPKNDRAINALIDLFPLGATQAEREISDRNVDEAERVIALLDRANPDSYTVKTLQSKLAAARAQMQREEDRRLAQEAEAERRTAAAANPEPEPAQPVAAATRPAATTTAPPEATPTPATPEPEPEPAQPVLPSRDAVLVRTVRPGYPPKAARARQEGWVEVQFTVGADGKVGDAKVVRGEPNRVFDREAIRAVEQWEFQPAIRDGQPASMVMTRRIEFKLGG
;
A
#
# COMPACT_ATOMS: atom_id res chain seq x y z
N MET A 1 -6.00 -6.82 56.32
CA MET A 1 -5.16 -6.72 57.54
C MET A 1 -4.87 -8.13 58.03
N SER A 2 -3.58 -8.44 58.15
CA SER A 2 -2.98 -9.44 59.04
C SER A 2 -3.24 -10.93 58.75
N MET A 3 -2.23 -11.66 58.24
CA MET A 3 -1.16 -12.36 58.99
C MET A 3 -1.62 -13.76 59.42
N LEU A 4 -1.14 -14.82 58.77
CA LEU A 4 0.11 -15.59 59.03
C LEU A 4 -0.09 -16.75 60.02
N SER A 5 0.68 -17.82 59.78
CA SER A 5 1.10 -18.86 60.74
C SER A 5 0.08 -19.95 61.07
N SER A 6 0.41 -21.24 61.19
CA SER A 6 1.71 -21.85 61.46
C SER A 6 1.62 -23.41 61.48
N LYS A 7 2.80 -24.05 61.47
CA LYS A 7 3.16 -25.37 62.06
C LYS A 7 2.97 -26.63 61.19
N THR A 8 3.91 -27.59 61.12
CA THR A 8 5.02 -27.98 62.03
C THR A 8 6.02 -28.91 61.32
N LEU A 9 7.31 -28.71 61.58
CA LEU A 9 8.44 -29.68 61.47
C LEU A 9 8.46 -30.60 62.72
N PRO A 10 9.10 -31.79 62.72
CA PRO A 10 10.58 -31.96 62.90
C PRO A 10 11.17 -33.14 62.06
N ALA A 11 12.43 -33.22 61.61
CA ALA A 11 13.75 -33.16 62.25
C ALA A 11 14.05 -34.32 63.25
N LEU A 12 14.80 -35.34 62.82
CA LEU A 12 15.72 -36.08 63.71
C LEU A 12 16.91 -36.68 62.91
N LEU A 13 18.10 -36.31 63.37
CA LEU A 13 19.44 -36.79 62.99
C LEU A 13 19.81 -38.11 63.71
N ILE A 14 20.79 -38.85 63.19
CA ILE A 14 22.10 -39.20 63.84
C ILE A 14 22.68 -40.57 63.36
N ALA A 15 23.94 -40.47 62.90
CA ALA A 15 25.12 -41.37 62.95
C ALA A 15 25.23 -42.74 62.21
N VAL A 16 26.02 -42.70 61.12
CA VAL A 16 27.34 -43.34 60.88
C VAL A 16 27.74 -44.62 61.65
N ALA A 17 28.02 -45.70 60.90
CA ALA A 17 29.26 -46.51 60.98
C ALA A 17 29.44 -47.41 59.74
N ALA A 18 30.69 -47.53 59.27
CA ALA A 18 31.12 -48.18 58.04
C ALA A 18 31.33 -49.70 58.15
N LEU A 19 31.28 -50.42 57.02
CA LEU A 19 32.21 -51.52 56.67
C LEU A 19 32.05 -51.94 55.20
N SER A 20 33.21 -52.20 54.59
CA SER A 20 33.52 -52.44 53.18
C SER A 20 32.84 -53.65 52.54
N ALA A 21 32.48 -53.54 51.25
CA ALA A 21 32.54 -54.65 50.30
C ALA A 21 32.54 -54.14 48.83
N CYS A 22 33.27 -54.87 47.99
CA CYS A 22 33.72 -54.55 46.64
C CYS A 22 32.64 -54.23 45.59
N GLY A 23 32.98 -53.28 44.71
CA GLY A 23 32.92 -53.45 43.26
C GLY A 23 31.54 -53.40 42.61
N LYS A 24 31.24 -52.28 41.93
CA LYS A 24 30.86 -52.16 40.49
C LYS A 24 30.08 -50.86 40.24
N LYS A 25 30.59 -50.09 39.27
CA LYS A 25 29.91 -49.06 38.45
C LYS A 25 29.13 -47.94 39.17
N GLU A 26 29.69 -46.73 39.14
CA GLU A 26 29.12 -45.53 38.51
C GLU A 26 30.06 -44.35 38.73
N ALA A 27 30.30 -43.55 37.68
CA ALA A 27 30.96 -42.26 37.81
C ALA A 27 30.24 -41.26 36.92
N GLN A 28 29.34 -40.53 37.56
CA GLN A 28 28.86 -39.23 37.13
C GLN A 28 29.72 -38.19 37.85
N GLN A 29 30.18 -37.15 37.15
CA GLN A 29 30.81 -36.02 37.82
C GLN A 29 30.37 -34.69 37.21
N ALA A 30 30.04 -33.79 38.13
CA ALA A 30 29.48 -32.47 37.93
C ALA A 30 30.53 -31.40 37.59
N ALA A 31 29.99 -30.29 37.08
CA ALA A 31 30.47 -28.91 36.91
C ALA A 31 31.76 -28.43 37.63
N PRO A 32 32.32 -27.32 37.10
CA PRO A 32 32.74 -26.19 37.93
C PRO A 32 31.98 -24.89 37.60
N THR A 33 31.73 -24.10 38.64
CA THR A 33 31.21 -22.72 38.62
C THR A 33 32.35 -21.72 38.37
N GLN A 34 32.15 -20.72 37.50
CA GLN A 34 32.73 -19.38 37.71
C GLN A 34 32.04 -18.23 36.94
N ALA A 35 31.73 -17.18 37.71
CA ALA A 35 31.77 -15.74 37.41
C ALA A 35 30.79 -15.07 36.41
N ALA A 36 29.78 -14.42 37.00
CA ALA A 36 29.27 -13.04 36.80
C ALA A 36 29.58 -12.24 35.50
N GLN A 37 28.50 -12.00 34.72
CA GLN A 37 27.96 -10.74 34.13
C GLN A 37 28.82 -9.87 33.17
N PRO A 38 28.22 -9.29 32.09
CA PRO A 38 27.10 -8.33 32.19
C PRO A 38 25.92 -8.52 31.23
N GLN A 39 24.76 -8.03 31.68
CA GLN A 39 23.54 -7.86 30.91
C GLN A 39 23.77 -6.90 29.73
N ALA A 40 23.50 -7.36 28.51
CA ALA A 40 23.20 -6.51 27.37
C ALA A 40 21.81 -6.89 26.89
N GLY A 41 20.90 -5.91 26.90
CA GLY A 41 19.58 -6.05 26.34
C GLY A 41 19.70 -6.29 24.84
N THR A 42 19.07 -7.36 24.39
CA THR A 42 18.56 -7.48 23.04
C THR A 42 17.28 -8.27 23.17
N SER A 43 16.16 -7.64 22.84
CA SER A 43 14.91 -8.32 22.50
C SER A 43 15.25 -9.28 21.37
N ALA A 44 15.59 -10.53 21.73
CA ALA A 44 15.82 -11.59 20.79
C ALA A 44 14.47 -11.83 20.09
N GLN A 45 14.35 -11.29 18.88
CA GLN A 45 13.34 -11.69 17.92
C GLN A 45 13.31 -13.21 17.91
N ALA A 46 12.17 -13.76 18.30
CA ALA A 46 11.90 -15.18 18.17
C ALA A 46 11.92 -15.49 16.67
N VAL A 47 13.06 -15.99 16.18
CA VAL A 47 13.09 -16.76 14.94
C VAL A 47 12.11 -17.92 15.14
N PRO A 48 11.06 -18.06 14.32
CA PRO A 48 10.06 -19.08 14.55
C PRO A 48 10.72 -20.46 14.47
N ALA A 49 10.47 -21.32 15.45
CA ALA A 49 11.02 -22.67 15.62
C ALA A 49 10.67 -23.66 14.49
N VAL A 50 10.11 -23.18 13.38
CA VAL A 50 9.67 -23.95 12.21
C VAL A 50 10.84 -24.29 11.28
N ALA A 51 11.94 -23.52 11.33
CA ALA A 51 13.10 -23.67 10.44
C ALA A 51 13.95 -24.95 10.66
N LEU A 52 13.68 -25.75 11.70
CA LEU A 52 14.40 -27.01 11.99
C LEU A 52 13.62 -28.27 11.58
N LYS A 53 12.42 -28.14 11.01
CA LYS A 53 11.57 -29.27 10.64
C LYS A 53 12.04 -29.93 9.35
N SER A 54 11.86 -31.26 9.27
CA SER A 54 12.11 -32.03 8.05
C SER A 54 11.09 -31.69 6.96
N VAL A 55 11.43 -31.94 5.69
CA VAL A 55 10.52 -31.75 4.55
C VAL A 55 9.18 -32.50 4.75
N ASP A 56 9.22 -33.74 5.24
CA ASP A 56 8.00 -34.54 5.47
C ASP A 56 7.11 -33.95 6.58
N GLU A 57 7.73 -33.42 7.64
CA GLU A 57 7.00 -32.76 8.73
C GLU A 57 6.38 -31.45 8.25
N LEU A 58 7.11 -30.65 7.48
CA LEU A 58 6.59 -29.42 6.87
C LEU A 58 5.43 -29.69 5.91
N LEU A 59 5.52 -30.73 5.07
CA LEU A 59 4.42 -31.15 4.19
C LEU A 59 3.20 -31.68 4.94
N SER A 60 3.41 -32.31 6.11
CA SER A 60 2.31 -32.73 6.99
C SER A 60 1.61 -31.52 7.62
N ASP A 61 2.39 -30.58 8.16
CA ASP A 61 1.87 -29.36 8.76
C ASP A 61 1.16 -28.47 7.74
N ALA A 62 1.69 -28.36 6.52
CA ALA A 62 1.09 -27.57 5.45
C ALA A 62 -0.30 -28.11 5.07
N ARG A 63 -0.43 -29.43 4.89
CA ARG A 63 -1.73 -30.07 4.61
C ARG A 63 -2.71 -29.91 5.76
N LYS A 64 -2.23 -29.94 7.00
CA LYS A 64 -3.07 -29.65 8.16
C LYS A 64 -3.58 -28.20 8.11
N ALA A 65 -2.70 -27.23 7.86
CA ALA A 65 -3.07 -25.82 7.71
C ALA A 65 -4.11 -25.61 6.60
N GLU A 66 -3.96 -26.29 5.45
CA GLU A 66 -4.98 -26.27 4.38
C GLU A 66 -6.32 -26.85 4.82
N SER A 67 -6.32 -27.97 5.55
CA SER A 67 -7.55 -28.56 6.08
C SER A 67 -8.27 -27.66 7.08
N GLU A 68 -7.52 -26.79 7.75
CA GLU A 68 -8.02 -25.77 8.67
C GLU A 68 -8.30 -24.42 7.96
N ASN A 69 -8.16 -24.37 6.62
CA ASN A 69 -8.37 -23.20 5.77
C ASN A 69 -7.45 -22.00 6.12
N LEU A 70 -6.26 -22.30 6.65
CA LEU A 70 -5.23 -21.32 7.02
C LEU A 70 -4.31 -21.05 5.81
N THR A 71 -4.82 -20.31 4.83
CA THR A 71 -4.11 -20.09 3.55
C THR A 71 -2.87 -19.22 3.69
N VAL A 72 -3.04 -17.94 4.05
CA VAL A 72 -1.95 -16.97 4.24
C VAL A 72 -1.93 -16.35 5.64
N SER A 73 -2.92 -16.65 6.49
CA SER A 73 -3.03 -16.19 7.87
C SER A 73 -3.41 -17.36 8.78
N PRO A 74 -2.96 -17.39 10.04
CA PRO A 74 -2.04 -16.45 10.71
C PRO A 74 -0.58 -16.65 10.27
N GLU A 75 0.30 -15.73 10.67
CA GLU A 75 1.73 -15.81 10.38
C GLU A 75 2.40 -17.05 10.99
N GLY A 76 3.39 -17.62 10.30
CA GLY A 76 4.22 -18.72 10.79
C GLY A 76 3.60 -20.12 10.76
N THR A 77 2.29 -20.24 10.59
CA THR A 77 1.59 -21.55 10.58
C THR A 77 0.63 -21.74 9.40
N ASN A 78 0.63 -20.82 8.44
CA ASN A 78 -0.24 -20.92 7.27
C ASN A 78 0.37 -21.83 6.18
N ALA A 79 -0.52 -22.38 5.33
CA ALA A 79 -0.16 -23.34 4.30
C ALA A 79 0.87 -22.79 3.32
N VAL A 80 0.71 -21.54 2.87
CA VAL A 80 1.64 -20.90 1.91
C VAL A 80 3.05 -20.78 2.48
N GLU A 81 3.20 -20.31 3.71
CA GLU A 81 4.51 -20.23 4.39
C GLU A 81 5.17 -21.60 4.54
N LEU A 82 4.40 -22.61 4.95
CA LEU A 82 4.92 -23.96 5.16
C LEU A 82 5.38 -24.60 3.84
N TYR A 83 4.65 -24.41 2.74
CA TYR A 83 5.08 -24.88 1.43
C TYR A 83 6.29 -24.10 0.88
N LEU A 84 6.39 -22.80 1.15
CA LEU A 84 7.59 -22.02 0.82
C LEU A 84 8.82 -22.53 1.59
N LEU A 85 8.65 -22.93 2.85
CA LEU A 85 9.72 -23.54 3.65
C LEU A 85 10.14 -24.91 3.08
N VAL A 86 9.19 -25.71 2.58
CA VAL A 86 9.51 -26.95 1.84
C VAL A 86 10.37 -26.64 0.61
N LEU A 87 9.97 -25.66 -0.21
CA LEU A 87 10.74 -25.28 -1.41
C LEU A 87 12.12 -24.68 -1.10
N ALA A 88 12.29 -24.07 0.08
CA ALA A 88 13.60 -23.62 0.54
C ALA A 88 14.56 -24.79 0.83
N GLN A 89 14.03 -25.95 1.23
CA GLN A 89 14.82 -27.17 1.46
C GLN A 89 14.94 -28.06 0.22
N ASP A 90 13.85 -28.18 -0.55
CA ASP A 90 13.75 -28.98 -1.77
C ASP A 90 13.03 -28.18 -2.88
N PRO A 91 13.79 -27.42 -3.69
CA PRO A 91 13.22 -26.54 -4.73
C PRO A 91 12.46 -27.28 -5.84
N LYS A 92 12.60 -28.60 -5.97
CA LYS A 92 11.96 -29.41 -7.01
C LYS A 92 10.77 -30.23 -6.47
N ASN A 93 10.29 -29.91 -5.27
CA ASN A 93 9.20 -30.64 -4.67
C ASN A 93 7.86 -30.36 -5.38
N ASP A 94 7.46 -31.26 -6.28
CA ASP A 94 6.24 -31.10 -7.09
C ASP A 94 4.98 -30.87 -6.24
N ARG A 95 4.90 -31.46 -5.04
CA ARG A 95 3.74 -31.29 -4.16
C ARG A 95 3.63 -29.86 -3.66
N ALA A 96 4.74 -29.28 -3.18
CA ALA A 96 4.75 -27.90 -2.69
C ALA A 96 4.55 -26.89 -3.84
N ILE A 97 5.13 -27.14 -5.01
CA ILE A 97 4.92 -26.28 -6.20
C ILE A 97 3.43 -26.25 -6.58
N ASN A 98 2.81 -27.42 -6.75
CA ASN A 98 1.40 -27.50 -7.16
C ASN A 98 0.47 -26.90 -6.10
N ALA A 99 0.73 -27.16 -4.81
CA ALA A 99 -0.06 -26.56 -3.73
C ALA A 99 0.03 -25.01 -3.74
N LEU A 100 1.21 -24.43 -3.97
CA LEU A 100 1.34 -22.98 -4.08
C LEU A 100 0.60 -22.40 -5.30
N ILE A 101 0.55 -23.13 -6.42
CA ILE A 101 -0.25 -22.72 -7.59
C ILE A 101 -1.75 -22.68 -7.23
N ASP A 102 -2.24 -23.70 -6.51
CA ASP A 102 -3.65 -23.81 -6.14
C ASP A 102 -4.06 -22.79 -5.06
N LEU A 103 -3.16 -22.48 -4.12
CA LEU A 103 -3.40 -21.54 -3.03
C LEU A 103 -3.22 -20.07 -3.46
N PHE A 104 -2.47 -19.82 -4.54
CA PHE A 104 -2.17 -18.45 -4.99
C PHE A 104 -3.43 -17.59 -5.24
N PRO A 105 -4.48 -18.06 -5.97
CA PRO A 105 -5.70 -17.28 -6.17
C PRO A 105 -6.44 -16.95 -4.87
N LEU A 106 -6.40 -17.86 -3.89
CA LEU A 106 -7.02 -17.65 -2.58
C LEU A 106 -6.27 -16.58 -1.78
N GLY A 107 -4.94 -16.67 -1.73
CA GLY A 107 -4.11 -15.65 -1.09
C GLY A 107 -4.24 -14.29 -1.78
N ALA A 108 -4.34 -14.24 -3.11
CA ALA A 108 -4.57 -12.99 -3.85
C ALA A 108 -5.93 -12.36 -3.50
N THR A 109 -6.99 -13.16 -3.44
CA THR A 109 -8.33 -12.70 -3.02
C THR A 109 -8.30 -12.17 -1.58
N GLN A 110 -7.55 -12.83 -0.69
CA GLN A 110 -7.37 -12.36 0.68
C GLN A 110 -6.62 -11.03 0.72
N ALA A 111 -5.52 -10.87 -0.01
CA ALA A 111 -4.82 -9.59 -0.11
C ALA A 111 -5.72 -8.44 -0.61
N GLU A 112 -6.57 -8.70 -1.61
CA GLU A 112 -7.52 -7.69 -2.09
C GLU A 112 -8.52 -7.27 -1.01
N ARG A 113 -8.99 -8.23 -0.20
CA ARG A 113 -9.87 -7.95 0.93
C ARG A 113 -9.16 -7.10 1.97
N GLU A 114 -7.94 -7.45 2.38
CA GLU A 114 -7.19 -6.68 3.38
C GLU A 114 -6.91 -5.25 2.93
N ILE A 115 -6.58 -5.04 1.65
CA ILE A 115 -6.46 -3.68 1.08
C ILE A 115 -7.80 -2.94 1.18
N SER A 116 -8.90 -3.62 0.85
CA SER A 116 -10.25 -3.02 0.86
C SER A 116 -10.70 -2.66 2.28
N ASP A 117 -10.35 -3.50 3.24
CA ASP A 117 -10.64 -3.35 4.67
C ASP A 117 -9.68 -2.35 5.34
N ARG A 118 -8.75 -1.75 4.59
CA ARG A 118 -7.70 -0.83 5.07
C ARG A 118 -6.71 -1.45 6.06
N ASN A 119 -6.61 -2.77 6.10
CA ASN A 119 -5.59 -3.51 6.86
C ASN A 119 -4.28 -3.56 6.05
N VAL A 120 -3.64 -2.40 5.93
CA VAL A 120 -2.47 -2.20 5.06
C VAL A 120 -1.28 -3.08 5.44
N ASP A 121 -1.09 -3.34 6.74
CA ASP A 121 0.02 -4.16 7.25
C ASP A 121 -0.16 -5.65 6.88
N GLU A 122 -1.36 -6.17 7.10
CA GLU A 122 -1.69 -7.56 6.75
C GLU A 122 -1.68 -7.76 5.23
N ALA A 123 -2.21 -6.80 4.48
CA ALA A 123 -2.14 -6.81 3.02
C ALA A 123 -0.69 -6.88 2.50
N GLU A 124 0.23 -6.09 3.06
CA GLU A 124 1.65 -6.14 2.70
C GLU A 124 2.26 -7.51 2.97
N ARG A 125 2.00 -8.06 4.15
CA ARG A 125 2.50 -9.38 4.55
C ARG A 125 2.04 -10.47 3.59
N VAL A 126 0.74 -10.49 3.27
CA VAL A 126 0.15 -11.45 2.32
C VAL A 126 0.74 -11.27 0.92
N ILE A 127 0.88 -10.04 0.45
CA ILE A 127 1.47 -9.77 -0.87
C ILE A 127 2.92 -10.21 -0.93
N ALA A 128 3.71 -10.01 0.13
CA ALA A 128 5.09 -10.48 0.23
C ALA A 128 5.20 -12.02 0.27
N LEU A 129 4.17 -12.73 0.76
CA LEU A 129 4.08 -14.18 0.65
C LEU A 129 3.82 -14.62 -0.79
N LEU A 130 2.86 -13.97 -1.46
CA LEU A 130 2.54 -14.26 -2.85
C LEU A 130 3.70 -13.93 -3.79
N ASP A 131 4.44 -12.86 -3.52
CA ASP A 131 5.65 -12.49 -4.26
C ASP A 131 6.73 -13.57 -4.15
N ARG A 132 6.97 -14.13 -2.95
CA ARG A 132 7.90 -15.25 -2.78
C ARG A 132 7.44 -16.53 -3.47
N ALA A 133 6.14 -16.78 -3.53
CA ALA A 133 5.58 -17.93 -4.23
C ALA A 133 5.66 -17.80 -5.76
N ASN A 134 5.46 -16.58 -6.28
CA ASN A 134 5.59 -16.28 -7.71
C ASN A 134 5.94 -14.80 -7.97
N PRO A 135 7.24 -14.47 -8.05
CA PRO A 135 7.71 -13.09 -8.20
C PRO A 135 7.31 -12.45 -9.55
N ASP A 136 7.17 -13.27 -10.60
CA ASP A 136 6.86 -12.81 -11.95
C ASP A 136 5.35 -12.61 -12.18
N SER A 137 4.52 -12.89 -11.17
CA SER A 137 3.08 -12.78 -11.27
C SER A 137 2.61 -11.33 -11.46
N TYR A 138 1.86 -11.10 -12.54
CA TYR A 138 1.20 -9.82 -12.80
C TYR A 138 0.20 -9.45 -11.68
N THR A 139 -0.43 -10.44 -11.04
CA THR A 139 -1.35 -10.23 -9.92
C THR A 139 -0.64 -9.57 -8.75
N VAL A 140 0.56 -10.02 -8.39
CA VAL A 140 1.36 -9.43 -7.30
C VAL A 140 1.66 -7.96 -7.61
N LYS A 141 2.11 -7.65 -8.83
CA LYS A 141 2.40 -6.27 -9.27
C LYS A 141 1.16 -5.37 -9.18
N THR A 142 0.00 -5.90 -9.54
CA THR A 142 -1.29 -5.18 -9.42
C THR A 142 -1.65 -4.94 -7.96
N LEU A 143 -1.49 -5.95 -7.09
CA LEU A 143 -1.75 -5.84 -5.65
C LEU A 143 -0.81 -4.85 -4.97
N GLN A 144 0.48 -4.85 -5.30
CA GLN A 144 1.47 -3.87 -4.82
C GLN A 144 1.06 -2.45 -5.21
N SER A 145 0.60 -2.25 -6.44
CA SER A 145 0.11 -0.94 -6.91
C SER A 145 -1.13 -0.47 -6.12
N LYS A 146 -2.08 -1.38 -5.87
CA LYS A 146 -3.27 -1.11 -5.05
C LYS A 146 -2.89 -0.78 -3.60
N LEU A 147 -1.97 -1.53 -3.00
CA LEU A 147 -1.47 -1.30 -1.64
C LEU A 147 -0.78 0.06 -1.51
N ALA A 148 0.06 0.43 -2.47
CA ALA A 148 0.72 1.73 -2.50
C ALA A 148 -0.29 2.88 -2.57
N ALA A 149 -1.34 2.73 -3.39
CA ALA A 149 -2.42 3.70 -3.46
C ALA A 149 -3.19 3.82 -2.13
N ALA A 150 -3.49 2.69 -1.48
CA ALA A 150 -4.17 2.66 -0.18
C ALA A 150 -3.32 3.34 0.91
N ARG A 151 -2.01 3.08 0.96
CA ARG A 151 -1.05 3.76 1.85
C ARG A 151 -1.07 5.28 1.68
N ALA A 152 -0.95 5.73 0.43
CA ALA A 152 -0.96 7.15 0.13
C ALA A 152 -2.29 7.83 0.49
N GLN A 153 -3.42 7.11 0.41
CA GLN A 153 -4.70 7.63 0.88
C GLN A 153 -4.74 7.78 2.40
N MET A 154 -4.34 6.75 3.15
CA MET A 154 -4.29 6.79 4.61
C MET A 154 -3.38 7.91 5.13
N GLN A 155 -2.19 8.05 4.53
CA GLN A 155 -1.25 9.13 4.88
C GLN A 155 -1.87 10.52 4.66
N ARG A 156 -2.53 10.75 3.51
CA ARG A 156 -3.20 12.03 3.24
C ARG A 156 -4.34 12.33 4.21
N GLU A 157 -5.06 11.31 4.67
CA GLU A 157 -6.11 11.48 5.68
C GLU A 157 -5.53 11.84 7.04
N GLU A 158 -4.44 11.19 7.45
CA GLU A 158 -3.73 11.50 8.68
C GLU A 158 -3.11 12.90 8.65
N ASP A 159 -2.43 13.27 7.57
CA ASP A 159 -1.85 14.62 7.39
C ASP A 159 -2.93 15.70 7.47
N ARG A 160 -4.10 15.44 6.85
CA ARG A 160 -5.25 16.35 6.93
C ARG A 160 -5.78 16.46 8.35
N ARG A 161 -5.84 15.34 9.09
CA ARG A 161 -6.29 15.33 10.50
C ARG A 161 -5.34 16.17 11.35
N LEU A 162 -4.03 15.96 11.22
CA LEU A 162 -3.01 16.71 11.95
C LEU A 162 -3.03 18.20 11.60
N ALA A 163 -3.23 18.55 10.33
CA ALA A 163 -3.35 19.95 9.91
C ALA A 163 -4.59 20.64 10.51
N GLN A 164 -5.73 19.94 10.56
CA GLN A 164 -6.96 20.44 11.18
C GLN A 164 -6.80 20.63 12.69
N GLU A 165 -6.14 19.68 13.36
CA GLU A 165 -5.84 19.77 14.80
C GLU A 165 -4.91 20.95 15.08
N ALA A 166 -3.83 21.12 14.31
CA ALA A 166 -2.93 22.26 14.43
C ALA A 166 -3.62 23.61 14.16
N GLU A 167 -4.55 23.68 13.20
CA GLU A 167 -5.33 24.88 12.96
C GLU A 167 -6.30 25.16 14.12
N ALA A 168 -6.96 24.13 14.67
CA ALA A 168 -7.82 24.27 15.83
C ALA A 168 -7.03 24.77 17.05
N GLU A 169 -5.86 24.21 17.32
CA GLU A 169 -4.96 24.68 18.38
C GLU A 169 -4.57 26.14 18.17
N ARG A 170 -4.15 26.54 16.96
CA ARG A 170 -3.84 27.94 16.63
C ARG A 170 -5.02 28.88 16.86
N ARG A 171 -6.24 28.47 16.48
CA ARG A 171 -7.47 29.25 16.72
C ARG A 171 -7.75 29.38 18.22
N THR A 172 -7.58 28.31 19.01
CA THR A 172 -7.77 28.38 20.46
C THR A 172 -6.72 29.26 21.14
N ALA A 173 -5.45 29.21 20.70
CA ALA A 173 -4.39 30.06 21.22
C ALA A 173 -4.65 31.55 20.90
N ALA A 174 -5.12 31.86 19.69
CA ALA A 174 -5.51 33.22 19.31
C ALA A 174 -6.71 33.74 20.11
N ALA A 175 -7.70 32.87 20.41
CA ALA A 175 -8.86 33.25 21.23
C ALA A 175 -8.50 33.43 22.72
N ALA A 176 -7.50 32.71 23.23
CA ALA A 176 -7.07 32.80 24.63
C ALA A 176 -6.17 34.01 24.93
N ASN A 177 -5.52 34.60 23.91
CA ASN A 177 -4.69 35.80 24.05
C ASN A 177 -5.16 36.91 23.09
N PRO A 178 -6.24 37.65 23.41
CA PRO A 178 -6.68 38.78 22.61
C PRO A 178 -5.64 39.91 22.74
N GLU A 179 -4.83 40.09 21.70
CA GLU A 179 -3.94 41.26 21.57
C GLU A 179 -4.80 42.55 21.49
N PRO A 180 -4.41 43.66 22.16
CA PRO A 180 -5.22 44.88 22.18
C PRO A 180 -5.35 45.50 20.78
N GLU A 181 -6.58 45.85 20.44
CA GLU A 181 -7.05 46.42 19.18
C GLU A 181 -6.15 47.56 18.65
N PRO A 182 -5.60 47.48 17.42
CA PRO A 182 -4.86 48.59 16.84
C PRO A 182 -5.82 49.73 16.49
N ALA A 183 -5.59 50.90 17.10
CA ALA A 183 -6.26 52.14 16.77
C ALA A 183 -6.19 52.44 15.26
N GLN A 184 -7.35 52.65 14.66
CA GLN A 184 -7.54 52.94 13.24
C GLN A 184 -6.76 54.19 12.79
N PRO A 185 -6.05 54.19 11.66
CA PRO A 185 -5.68 55.43 10.98
C PRO A 185 -6.80 55.83 10.01
N VAL A 186 -7.40 56.98 10.29
CA VAL A 186 -8.31 57.71 9.39
C VAL A 186 -7.61 58.10 8.08
N ALA A 187 -8.41 58.09 7.02
CA ALA A 187 -8.09 58.39 5.63
C ALA A 187 -7.36 59.71 5.38
N ALA A 188 -6.50 59.71 4.35
CA ALA A 188 -6.23 60.90 3.54
C ALA A 188 -5.92 60.48 2.10
N ALA A 189 -6.86 60.79 1.20
CA ALA A 189 -6.72 60.65 -0.24
C ALA A 189 -6.11 61.94 -0.83
N THR A 190 -5.15 61.81 -1.76
CA THR A 190 -5.04 62.69 -2.93
C THR A 190 -4.09 62.10 -3.99
N ARG A 191 -4.59 61.96 -5.22
CA ARG A 191 -3.87 61.88 -6.52
C ARG A 191 -4.16 63.21 -7.27
N PRO A 192 -3.64 63.53 -8.49
CA PRO A 192 -2.64 62.91 -9.39
C PRO A 192 -1.65 63.90 -10.11
N ALA A 193 -0.86 63.36 -11.06
CA ALA A 193 -0.26 63.98 -12.27
C ALA A 193 1.14 64.63 -12.09
N ALA A 194 2.11 64.60 -13.03
CA ALA A 194 2.12 64.24 -14.44
C ALA A 194 3.54 63.80 -14.91
N THR A 195 3.53 63.15 -16.07
CA THR A 195 4.56 62.69 -17.02
C THR A 195 5.66 63.71 -17.38
N THR A 196 6.86 63.26 -17.80
CA THR A 196 7.63 63.84 -18.95
C THR A 196 8.97 63.10 -19.24
N THR A 197 9.03 62.58 -20.48
CA THR A 197 10.14 62.38 -21.46
C THR A 197 11.41 61.55 -21.22
N ALA A 198 11.71 60.79 -22.27
CA ALA A 198 12.88 59.94 -22.56
C ALA A 198 13.98 60.69 -23.37
N PRO A 199 14.92 60.02 -24.09
CA PRO A 199 16.36 59.87 -23.81
C PRO A 199 17.28 60.62 -24.81
N PRO A 200 18.61 60.42 -24.77
CA PRO A 200 19.26 59.99 -26.02
C PRO A 200 20.37 58.93 -25.87
N GLU A 201 20.52 58.17 -26.96
CA GLU A 201 21.49 57.13 -27.30
C GLU A 201 22.97 57.57 -27.28
N ALA A 202 23.85 56.60 -26.97
CA ALA A 202 25.11 56.40 -27.68
C ALA A 202 25.60 54.94 -27.52
N THR A 203 25.71 54.22 -28.64
CA THR A 203 26.56 53.02 -28.81
C THR A 203 27.46 53.28 -30.03
N PRO A 204 28.72 52.77 -30.07
CA PRO A 204 28.99 51.40 -30.58
C PRO A 204 30.15 50.64 -29.84
N THR A 205 30.00 49.35 -29.47
CA THR A 205 30.43 48.10 -30.20
C THR A 205 31.91 47.69 -29.93
N PRO A 206 32.39 46.41 -29.99
CA PRO A 206 31.80 45.07 -29.76
C PRO A 206 32.61 44.18 -28.76
N ALA A 207 31.98 43.17 -28.15
CA ALA A 207 32.65 41.90 -27.82
C ALA A 207 31.66 40.73 -27.91
N THR A 208 32.08 39.71 -28.65
CA THR A 208 31.48 38.42 -29.01
C THR A 208 31.05 37.58 -27.78
N PRO A 209 30.05 36.67 -27.92
CA PRO A 209 29.09 36.32 -26.88
C PRO A 209 29.54 35.17 -25.99
N GLU A 210 29.25 35.28 -24.70
CA GLU A 210 29.17 34.14 -23.78
C GLU A 210 27.69 33.74 -23.67
N PRO A 211 27.34 32.46 -23.81
CA PRO A 211 25.94 32.05 -23.75
C PRO A 211 25.42 32.27 -22.34
N GLU A 212 24.58 33.30 -22.20
CA GLU A 212 23.73 33.53 -21.04
C GLU A 212 22.84 32.29 -20.85
N PRO A 213 22.75 31.73 -19.63
CA PRO A 213 21.86 30.60 -19.39
C PRO A 213 20.43 31.06 -19.68
N GLU A 214 19.79 30.45 -20.67
CA GLU A 214 18.36 30.63 -20.90
C GLU A 214 17.62 30.44 -19.55
N PRO A 215 16.71 31.34 -19.18
CA PRO A 215 15.90 31.14 -17.98
C PRO A 215 15.21 29.79 -18.11
N ALA A 216 15.56 28.88 -17.20
CA ALA A 216 14.97 27.55 -17.12
C ALA A 216 13.45 27.72 -17.13
N GLN A 217 12.81 27.27 -18.21
CA GLN A 217 11.36 27.25 -18.29
C GLN A 217 10.86 26.47 -17.07
N PRO A 218 9.86 26.97 -16.32
CA PRO A 218 9.34 26.25 -15.18
C PRO A 218 8.84 24.89 -15.67
N VAL A 219 9.53 23.82 -15.27
CA VAL A 219 9.08 22.45 -15.48
C VAL A 219 7.76 22.30 -14.73
N LEU A 220 6.66 22.39 -15.49
CA LEU A 220 5.32 22.22 -14.96
C LEU A 220 5.20 20.78 -14.41
N PRO A 221 4.63 20.59 -13.21
CA PRO A 221 4.47 19.27 -12.64
C PRO A 221 3.58 18.40 -13.54
N SER A 222 3.94 17.13 -13.66
CA SER A 222 3.16 16.12 -14.38
C SER A 222 1.72 16.07 -13.85
N ARG A 223 0.72 16.06 -14.74
CA ARG A 223 -0.71 15.93 -14.42
C ARG A 223 -1.37 14.87 -15.29
N ASP A 224 -2.38 14.20 -14.76
CA ASP A 224 -3.15 13.21 -15.52
C ASP A 224 -4.17 13.88 -16.45
N ALA A 225 -4.72 13.10 -17.38
CA ALA A 225 -5.75 13.59 -18.29
C ALA A 225 -7.04 13.92 -17.55
N VAL A 226 -7.61 15.10 -17.83
CA VAL A 226 -8.83 15.60 -17.17
C VAL A 226 -9.97 15.60 -18.19
N LEU A 227 -11.11 15.01 -17.84
CA LEU A 227 -12.29 15.00 -18.71
C LEU A 227 -12.87 16.40 -18.84
N VAL A 228 -12.92 16.92 -20.07
CA VAL A 228 -13.43 18.27 -20.39
C VAL A 228 -14.86 18.18 -20.90
N ARG A 229 -15.14 17.20 -21.76
CA ARG A 229 -16.46 17.02 -22.38
C ARG A 229 -16.83 15.55 -22.49
N THR A 230 -18.06 15.25 -22.09
CA THR A 230 -18.68 13.93 -22.27
C THR A 230 -19.82 14.00 -23.26
N VAL A 231 -19.94 12.96 -24.08
CA VAL A 231 -21.15 12.68 -24.86
C VAL A 231 -21.85 11.47 -24.23
N ARG A 232 -23.16 11.58 -24.02
CA ARG A 232 -23.97 10.46 -23.51
C ARG A 232 -24.18 9.42 -24.61
N PRO A 233 -24.04 8.12 -24.33
CA PRO A 233 -24.30 7.09 -25.32
C PRO A 233 -25.77 7.05 -25.72
N GLY A 234 -26.02 6.75 -26.99
CA GLY A 234 -27.37 6.44 -27.46
C GLY A 234 -27.86 5.13 -26.85
N TYR A 235 -29.14 5.07 -26.47
CA TYR A 235 -29.71 3.82 -25.97
C TYR A 235 -30.06 2.88 -27.14
N PRO A 236 -29.59 1.61 -27.15
CA PRO A 236 -29.97 0.67 -28.20
C PRO A 236 -31.49 0.47 -28.26
N PRO A 237 -32.17 0.67 -29.41
CA PRO A 237 -33.63 0.60 -29.48
C PRO A 237 -34.22 -0.75 -29.06
N LYS A 238 -33.48 -1.85 -29.31
CA LYS A 238 -33.87 -3.19 -28.87
C LYS A 238 -33.84 -3.32 -27.34
N ALA A 239 -32.77 -2.84 -26.70
CA ALA A 239 -32.64 -2.84 -25.25
C ALA A 239 -33.70 -1.93 -24.59
N ALA A 240 -33.98 -0.78 -25.19
CA ALA A 240 -35.03 0.13 -24.71
C ALA A 240 -36.41 -0.51 -24.72
N ARG A 241 -36.79 -1.18 -25.83
CA ARG A 241 -38.08 -1.91 -25.92
C ARG A 241 -38.17 -3.07 -24.93
N ALA A 242 -37.05 -3.76 -24.70
CA ALA A 242 -36.95 -4.85 -23.76
C ALA A 242 -36.82 -4.40 -22.30
N ARG A 243 -36.82 -3.09 -22.04
CA ARG A 243 -36.54 -2.48 -20.73
C ARG A 243 -35.26 -2.99 -20.07
N GLN A 244 -34.27 -3.31 -20.88
CA GLN A 244 -33.00 -3.87 -20.44
C GLN A 244 -32.05 -2.73 -20.10
N GLU A 245 -31.50 -2.74 -18.90
CA GLU A 245 -30.48 -1.81 -18.38
C GLU A 245 -29.15 -2.53 -18.23
N GLY A 246 -28.08 -1.77 -18.02
CA GLY A 246 -26.76 -2.36 -17.92
C GLY A 246 -25.63 -1.37 -17.77
N TRP A 247 -24.42 -1.86 -17.96
CA TRP A 247 -23.22 -1.05 -17.94
C TRP A 247 -22.15 -1.65 -18.86
N VAL A 248 -21.25 -0.79 -19.33
CA VAL A 248 -20.10 -1.17 -20.15
C VAL A 248 -18.86 -0.46 -19.64
N GLU A 249 -17.78 -1.20 -19.46
CA GLU A 249 -16.47 -0.70 -19.14
C GLU A 249 -15.62 -0.64 -20.41
N VAL A 250 -15.19 0.56 -20.76
CA VAL A 250 -14.45 0.88 -21.99
C VAL A 250 -13.06 1.35 -21.61
N GLN A 251 -12.03 0.70 -22.17
CA GLN A 251 -10.65 1.18 -22.15
C GLN A 251 -10.39 1.98 -23.41
N PHE A 252 -9.72 3.12 -23.28
CA PHE A 252 -9.40 4.00 -24.40
C PHE A 252 -8.11 4.77 -24.12
N THR A 253 -7.50 5.32 -25.17
CA THR A 253 -6.30 6.15 -25.09
C THR A 253 -6.69 7.62 -25.28
N VAL A 254 -6.30 8.48 -24.34
CA VAL A 254 -6.34 9.93 -24.53
C VAL A 254 -5.02 10.35 -25.19
N GLY A 255 -5.09 10.96 -26.37
CA GLY A 255 -3.93 11.48 -27.08
C GLY A 255 -3.38 12.78 -26.49
N ALA A 256 -2.19 13.18 -26.94
CA ALA A 256 -1.56 14.46 -26.59
C ALA A 256 -2.37 15.69 -27.06
N ASP A 257 -3.31 15.51 -27.99
CA ASP A 257 -4.28 16.50 -28.47
C ASP A 257 -5.57 16.54 -27.64
N GLY A 258 -5.70 15.66 -26.64
CA GLY A 258 -6.89 15.55 -25.81
C GLY A 258 -8.04 14.76 -26.43
N LYS A 259 -7.84 14.17 -27.61
CA LYS A 259 -8.84 13.33 -28.27
C LYS A 259 -8.75 11.89 -27.79
N VAL A 260 -9.87 11.18 -27.85
CA VAL A 260 -9.95 9.78 -27.49
C VAL A 260 -9.75 8.91 -28.73
N GLY A 261 -8.87 7.91 -28.62
CA GLY A 261 -8.61 6.87 -29.60
C GLY A 261 -8.54 5.48 -28.97
N ASP A 262 -8.39 4.45 -29.81
CA ASP A 262 -8.20 3.05 -29.40
C ASP A 262 -9.24 2.52 -28.38
N ALA A 263 -10.50 2.95 -28.52
CA ALA A 263 -11.58 2.57 -27.61
C ALA A 263 -11.97 1.09 -27.79
N LYS A 264 -11.93 0.32 -26.71
CA LYS A 264 -12.29 -1.11 -26.67
C LYS A 264 -13.06 -1.45 -25.40
N VAL A 265 -14.04 -2.34 -25.53
CA VAL A 265 -14.81 -2.84 -24.37
C VAL A 265 -13.99 -3.89 -23.64
N VAL A 266 -13.80 -3.68 -22.34
CA VAL A 266 -13.15 -4.61 -21.43
C VAL A 266 -14.17 -5.58 -20.84
N ARG A 267 -15.33 -5.05 -20.43
CA ARG A 267 -16.41 -5.82 -19.82
C ARG A 267 -17.74 -5.10 -20.01
N GLY A 268 -18.84 -5.84 -20.04
CA GLY A 268 -20.17 -5.22 -20.02
C GLY A 268 -21.21 -6.23 -19.56
N GLU A 269 -22.26 -5.72 -18.92
CA GLU A 269 -23.40 -6.52 -18.50
C GLU A 269 -24.67 -5.77 -18.87
N PRO A 270 -25.59 -6.40 -19.61
CA PRO A 270 -25.49 -7.65 -20.37
C PRO A 270 -24.47 -7.59 -21.52
N ASN A 271 -23.77 -8.71 -21.72
CA ASN A 271 -22.72 -8.85 -22.73
C ASN A 271 -23.18 -8.43 -24.13
N ARG A 272 -22.40 -7.59 -24.82
CA ARG A 272 -22.57 -7.19 -26.23
C ARG A 272 -23.84 -6.40 -26.56
N VAL A 273 -24.67 -6.08 -25.57
CA VAL A 273 -25.91 -5.33 -25.79
C VAL A 273 -25.64 -3.85 -25.97
N PHE A 274 -24.74 -3.30 -25.16
CA PHE A 274 -24.48 -1.86 -25.04
C PHE A 274 -23.13 -1.42 -25.63
N ASP A 275 -22.24 -2.37 -25.91
CA ASP A 275 -20.84 -2.19 -26.32
C ASP A 275 -20.66 -1.16 -27.43
N ARG A 276 -21.45 -1.26 -28.50
CA ARG A 276 -21.32 -0.39 -29.68
C ARG A 276 -21.63 1.07 -29.36
N GLU A 277 -22.69 1.31 -28.60
CA GLU A 277 -23.09 2.68 -28.25
C GLU A 277 -22.19 3.26 -27.17
N ALA A 278 -21.63 2.42 -26.30
CA ALA A 278 -20.60 2.81 -25.34
C ALA A 278 -19.32 3.29 -26.04
N ILE A 279 -18.80 2.53 -27.01
CA ILE A 279 -17.61 2.91 -27.79
C ILE A 279 -17.85 4.24 -28.51
N ARG A 280 -18.96 4.36 -29.26
CA ARG A 280 -19.28 5.58 -30.02
C ARG A 280 -19.33 6.83 -29.17
N ALA A 281 -19.87 6.71 -27.95
CA ALA A 281 -19.94 7.84 -27.03
C ALA A 281 -18.55 8.25 -26.54
N VAL A 282 -17.72 7.28 -26.16
CA VAL A 282 -16.37 7.50 -25.61
C VAL A 282 -15.43 8.11 -26.65
N GLU A 283 -15.54 7.69 -27.91
CA GLU A 283 -14.77 8.28 -29.03
C GLU A 283 -15.05 9.77 -29.23
N GLN A 284 -16.19 10.27 -28.75
CA GLN A 284 -16.59 11.67 -28.84
C GLN A 284 -16.25 12.48 -27.57
N TRP A 285 -15.62 11.86 -26.57
CA TRP A 285 -15.19 12.56 -25.38
C TRP A 285 -13.95 13.41 -25.66
N GLU A 286 -13.83 14.50 -24.93
CA GLU A 286 -12.67 15.38 -25.02
C GLU A 286 -12.05 15.50 -23.64
N PHE A 287 -10.74 15.40 -23.60
CA PHE A 287 -9.93 15.48 -22.40
C PHE A 287 -8.92 16.62 -22.56
N GLN A 288 -8.52 17.21 -21.44
CA GLN A 288 -7.23 17.85 -21.35
C GLN A 288 -6.19 16.72 -21.30
N PRO A 289 -5.19 16.70 -22.21
CA PRO A 289 -4.15 15.67 -22.22
C PRO A 289 -3.39 15.63 -20.89
N ALA A 290 -2.86 14.46 -20.57
CA ALA A 290 -1.91 14.34 -19.47
C ALA A 290 -0.66 15.17 -19.81
N ILE A 291 -0.05 15.78 -18.80
CA ILE A 291 1.28 16.40 -18.94
C ILE A 291 2.29 15.49 -18.29
N ARG A 292 3.38 15.22 -19.01
CA ARG A 292 4.58 14.56 -18.52
C ARG A 292 5.77 15.42 -18.93
N ASP A 293 6.62 15.78 -17.97
CA ASP A 293 7.81 16.60 -18.21
C ASP A 293 7.53 17.92 -18.94
N GLY A 294 6.40 18.56 -18.59
CA GLY A 294 5.95 19.81 -19.21
C GLY A 294 5.32 19.66 -20.61
N GLN A 295 5.28 18.45 -21.18
CA GLN A 295 4.74 18.18 -22.52
C GLN A 295 3.45 17.35 -22.47
N PRO A 296 2.49 17.56 -23.41
CA PRO A 296 1.32 16.70 -23.55
C PRO A 296 1.71 15.26 -23.91
N ALA A 297 1.17 14.29 -23.17
CA ALA A 297 1.46 12.88 -23.31
C ALA A 297 0.18 12.05 -23.41
N SER A 298 0.25 10.97 -24.19
CA SER A 298 -0.85 10.03 -24.34
C SER A 298 -1.02 9.17 -23.08
N MET A 299 -2.25 8.88 -22.68
CA MET A 299 -2.57 8.11 -21.47
C MET A 299 -3.72 7.14 -21.71
N VAL A 300 -3.52 5.86 -21.35
CA VAL A 300 -4.59 4.85 -21.40
C VAL A 300 -5.45 4.97 -20.13
N MET A 301 -6.76 5.00 -20.31
CA MET A 301 -7.75 5.11 -19.23
C MET A 301 -8.85 4.06 -19.41
N THR A 302 -9.57 3.76 -18.34
CA THR A 302 -10.75 2.87 -18.37
C THR A 302 -11.91 3.55 -17.65
N ARG A 303 -13.10 3.56 -18.27
CA ARG A 303 -14.32 4.15 -17.71
C ARG A 303 -15.52 3.24 -17.87
N ARG A 304 -16.33 3.18 -16.82
CA ARG A 304 -17.63 2.53 -16.82
C ARG A 304 -18.73 3.51 -17.22
N ILE A 305 -19.59 3.07 -18.13
CA ILE A 305 -20.74 3.80 -18.65
C ILE A 305 -21.99 3.03 -18.26
N GLU A 306 -22.95 3.71 -17.62
CA GLU A 306 -24.22 3.11 -17.22
C GLU A 306 -25.32 3.42 -18.24
N PHE A 307 -26.15 2.42 -18.51
CA PHE A 307 -27.35 2.52 -19.35
C PHE A 307 -28.56 2.28 -18.46
N LYS A 308 -29.29 3.35 -18.18
CA LYS A 308 -30.53 3.36 -17.38
C LYS A 308 -31.68 3.94 -18.18
N LEU A 309 -32.88 3.42 -17.98
CA LEU A 309 -34.09 3.89 -18.64
C LEU A 309 -34.73 4.98 -17.79
N GLY A 310 -34.69 6.22 -18.31
CA GLY A 310 -35.29 7.38 -17.64
C GLY A 310 -34.29 8.40 -17.08
N GLY A 311 -33.04 8.41 -17.55
CA GLY A 311 -32.03 9.45 -17.26
C GLY A 311 -31.41 10.05 -18.52
#